data_AF-A0A2V6BLQ5-F1
#
_entry.id   AF-A0A2V6BLQ5-F1
#
_cell.length_a   1.000
_cell.length_b   1.000
_cell.length_c   1.000
_cell.angle_alpha   90.00
_cell.angle_beta   90.00
_cell.angle_gamma   90.00
#
_symmetry.space_group_name_H-M   'P 1'
#
loop_
_entity.id
_entity.type
_entity.pdbx_description
1 polymer ?
#
loop_
_entity_poly.entity_id
_entity_poly.type
_entity_poly.pdbx_seq_one_letter_code
_entity_poly.pdbx_strand_id
1 'polypeptide(L)'
;MTQISAAAKALSAGFAVTLLQMVVAIFLVAPDGPFEYRYQTLLQHDSHWFANIAARGYETIVPPISHKMMEVSNTAFFPAYPAIAWILHRALGVGVENALLITAQSAAWGFWTYFFLFCERWNLPASWQLLGALVILAHPAAFFLVAGYSESLFLMTLLGFLYWSGMESRRARILAALHGIVMSATRIVGLPCALAPLVKRIWELGWRKLANVRDWLANYGGTALVSASATLGGLGFFVYCQFRWGHWDIYMLTQQFGWGIEP
;
A
#
# COMPACT_ATOMS: atom_id res chain seq x y z
N MET A 1 -29.56 9.93 22.16
CA MET A 1 -28.52 8.99 21.68
C MET A 1 -27.99 9.48 20.36
N THR A 2 -26.77 10.00 20.32
CA THR A 2 -26.13 10.49 19.09
C THR A 2 -25.82 9.30 18.17
N GLN A 3 -26.42 9.27 16.98
CA GLN A 3 -26.09 8.25 15.99
C GLN A 3 -24.64 8.46 15.53
N ILE A 4 -23.76 7.53 15.91
CA ILE A 4 -22.38 7.49 15.42
C ILE A 4 -22.44 7.24 13.90
N SER A 5 -21.71 8.06 13.13
CA SER A 5 -21.66 7.93 11.68
C SER A 5 -21.02 6.60 11.25
N ALA A 6 -21.46 6.08 10.10
CA ALA A 6 -20.83 5.04 9.30
C ALA A 6 -19.29 4.99 9.43
N ALA A 7 -18.66 6.12 9.06
CA ALA A 7 -17.22 6.28 9.07
C ALA A 7 -16.61 6.16 10.47
N ALA A 8 -17.23 6.74 11.50
CA ALA A 8 -16.73 6.66 12.86
C ALA A 8 -16.82 5.22 13.42
N LYS A 9 -17.85 4.46 13.04
CA LYS A 9 -17.94 3.03 13.38
C LYS A 9 -16.84 2.23 12.68
N ALA A 10 -16.64 2.43 11.38
CA ALA A 10 -15.61 1.74 10.61
C ALA A 10 -14.20 2.06 11.13
N LEU A 11 -13.91 3.32 11.46
CA LEU A 11 -12.65 3.74 12.09
C LEU A 11 -12.43 3.04 13.43
N SER A 12 -13.45 3.03 14.30
CA SER A 12 -13.34 2.43 15.64
C SER A 12 -13.15 0.91 15.56
N ALA A 13 -13.93 0.24 14.71
CA ALA A 13 -13.80 -1.19 14.49
C ALA A 13 -12.44 -1.55 13.88
N GLY A 14 -11.98 -0.78 12.88
CA GLY A 14 -10.67 -0.99 12.29
C GLY A 14 -9.54 -0.83 13.30
N PHE A 15 -9.62 0.18 14.18
CA PHE A 15 -8.63 0.40 15.22
C PHE A 15 -8.59 -0.78 16.21
N ALA A 16 -9.76 -1.25 16.65
CA ALA A 16 -9.86 -2.39 17.56
C ALA A 16 -9.24 -3.66 16.97
N VAL A 17 -9.51 -3.95 15.67
CA VAL A 17 -8.94 -5.12 14.99
C VAL A 17 -7.43 -4.99 14.82
N THR A 18 -6.92 -3.81 14.43
CA THR A 18 -5.47 -3.57 14.35
C THR A 18 -4.79 -3.78 15.70
N LEU A 19 -5.35 -3.25 16.79
CA LEU A 19 -4.79 -3.42 18.13
C LEU A 19 -4.75 -4.90 18.53
N LEU A 20 -5.85 -5.63 18.31
CA LEU A 20 -5.90 -7.07 18.56
C LEU A 20 -4.84 -7.82 17.75
N GLN A 21 -4.70 -7.49 16.47
CA GLN A 21 -3.73 -8.12 15.58
C GLN A 21 -2.28 -7.83 16.01
N MET A 22 -1.99 -6.61 16.48
CA MET A 22 -0.69 -6.26 17.04
C MET A 22 -0.39 -7.05 18.31
N VAL A 23 -1.36 -7.14 19.24
CA VAL A 23 -1.21 -7.94 20.46
C VAL A 23 -0.91 -9.40 20.10
N VAL A 24 -1.70 -9.99 19.22
CA VAL A 24 -1.50 -11.37 18.75
C VAL A 24 -0.11 -11.53 18.13
N ALA A 25 0.33 -10.63 17.25
CA ALA A 25 1.64 -10.71 16.62
C ALA A 25 2.79 -10.61 17.64
N ILE A 26 2.72 -9.65 18.57
CA ILE A 26 3.75 -9.40 19.59
C ILE A 26 3.87 -10.59 20.55
N PHE A 27 2.76 -11.23 20.92
CA PHE A 27 2.78 -12.32 21.91
C PHE A 27 2.95 -13.72 21.30
N LEU A 28 2.53 -13.94 20.05
CA LEU A 28 2.62 -15.27 19.41
C LEU A 28 3.83 -15.43 18.47
N VAL A 29 4.32 -14.36 17.85
CA VAL A 29 5.42 -14.45 16.87
C VAL A 29 6.77 -14.15 17.51
N ALA A 30 6.82 -13.28 18.52
CA ALA A 30 8.07 -12.87 19.14
C ALA A 30 8.49 -13.81 20.29
N PRO A 31 9.78 -14.18 20.38
CA PRO A 31 10.32 -15.04 21.44
C PRO A 31 10.25 -14.39 22.83
N ASP A 32 10.66 -15.15 23.85
CA ASP A 32 10.74 -14.66 25.24
C ASP A 32 11.60 -13.40 25.35
N GLY A 33 11.11 -12.40 26.09
CA GLY A 33 11.80 -11.13 26.29
C GLY A 33 10.86 -9.97 26.67
N PRO A 34 11.44 -8.79 26.95
CA PRO A 34 10.68 -7.57 27.24
C PRO A 34 9.77 -7.15 26.09
N PHE A 35 8.70 -6.42 26.40
CA PHE A 35 7.69 -5.98 25.41
C PHE A 35 8.31 -5.18 24.25
N GLU A 36 9.24 -4.26 24.54
CA GLU A 36 9.91 -3.45 23.52
C GLU A 36 10.68 -4.32 22.53
N TYR A 37 11.44 -5.31 23.02
CA TYR A 37 12.13 -6.26 22.16
C TYR A 37 11.15 -7.01 21.26
N ARG A 38 10.06 -7.55 21.85
CA ARG A 38 9.02 -8.26 21.08
C ARG A 38 8.39 -7.36 20.01
N TYR A 39 8.13 -6.10 20.31
CA TYR A 39 7.63 -5.14 19.33
C TYR A 39 8.62 -4.91 18.18
N GLN A 40 9.92 -4.75 18.48
CA GLN A 40 10.93 -4.57 17.44
C GLN A 40 11.10 -5.82 16.56
N THR A 41 10.84 -7.03 17.06
CA THR A 41 10.88 -8.24 16.21
C THR A 41 9.83 -8.26 15.10
N LEU A 42 8.89 -7.30 15.07
CA LEU A 42 8.01 -7.07 13.92
C LEU A 42 8.73 -6.43 12.71
N LEU A 43 10.00 -6.03 12.86
CA LEU A 43 10.91 -5.65 11.79
C LEU A 43 11.85 -6.81 11.50
N GLN A 44 11.63 -7.51 10.39
CA GLN A 44 12.51 -8.61 9.96
C GLN A 44 12.77 -8.55 8.47
N HIS A 45 13.82 -9.26 8.05
CA HIS A 45 14.17 -9.47 6.64
C HIS A 45 14.14 -8.18 5.82
N ASP A 46 13.15 -8.03 4.93
CA ASP A 46 13.09 -6.91 4.00
C ASP A 46 12.76 -5.56 4.67
N SER A 47 12.27 -5.57 5.92
CA SER A 47 12.13 -4.35 6.73
C SER A 47 13.43 -3.54 6.82
N HIS A 48 14.59 -4.22 6.81
CA HIS A 48 15.89 -3.54 6.87
C HIS A 48 16.20 -2.74 5.60
N TRP A 49 15.70 -3.16 4.44
CA TRP A 49 15.84 -2.37 3.20
C TRP A 49 15.05 -1.06 3.30
N PHE A 50 13.82 -1.11 3.82
CA PHE A 50 13.03 0.08 4.07
C PHE A 50 13.68 0.99 5.12
N ALA A 51 14.29 0.42 6.17
CA ALA A 51 15.04 1.18 7.16
C ALA A 51 16.26 1.88 6.55
N ASN A 52 17.00 1.20 5.67
CA ASN A 52 18.11 1.79 4.92
C ASN A 52 17.66 2.97 4.06
N ILE A 53 16.57 2.81 3.29
CA ILE A 53 16.02 3.89 2.46
C ILE A 53 15.57 5.07 3.33
N ALA A 54 14.87 4.81 4.42
CA ALA A 54 14.41 5.87 5.32
C ALA A 54 15.58 6.57 6.05
N ALA A 55 16.64 5.86 6.42
CA ALA A 55 17.78 6.45 7.13
C ALA A 55 18.73 7.22 6.20
N ARG A 56 19.04 6.65 5.03
CA ARG A 56 20.15 7.09 4.16
C ARG A 56 19.72 7.46 2.74
N GLY A 57 18.49 7.14 2.34
CA GLY A 57 17.98 7.33 0.99
C GLY A 57 18.29 6.15 0.07
N TYR A 58 18.04 6.34 -1.22
CA TYR A 58 18.30 5.29 -2.20
C TYR A 58 19.77 5.21 -2.59
N GLU A 59 20.30 3.99 -2.57
CA GLU A 59 21.66 3.64 -2.93
C GLU A 59 21.63 2.44 -3.87
N THR A 60 22.46 2.47 -4.89
CA THR A 60 22.71 1.34 -5.81
C THR A 60 24.08 1.51 -6.40
N ILE A 61 24.75 0.40 -6.65
CA ILE A 61 25.86 0.35 -7.59
C ILE A 61 25.31 0.12 -9.00
N VAL A 62 25.95 0.73 -10.00
CA VAL A 62 25.53 0.65 -11.40
C VAL A 62 26.70 0.10 -12.22
N PRO A 63 26.56 -1.05 -12.89
CA PRO A 63 25.42 -1.98 -12.83
C PRO A 63 25.32 -2.72 -11.47
N PRO A 64 24.13 -3.18 -11.06
CA PRO A 64 23.97 -3.96 -9.82
C PRO A 64 24.82 -5.24 -9.83
N ILE A 65 25.52 -5.54 -8.73
CA ILE A 65 26.27 -6.81 -8.59
C ILE A 65 25.34 -7.96 -8.22
N SER A 66 25.72 -9.16 -8.65
CA SER A 66 24.98 -10.41 -8.47
C SER A 66 25.07 -10.98 -7.04
N HIS A 67 24.73 -10.22 -6.00
CA HIS A 67 24.70 -10.73 -4.61
C HIS A 67 23.67 -9.98 -3.75
N LYS A 68 22.92 -10.69 -2.89
CA LYS A 68 22.07 -10.13 -1.82
C LYS A 68 22.92 -9.52 -0.69
N MET A 69 23.70 -8.49 -0.98
CA MET A 69 24.34 -7.69 0.05
C MET A 69 23.31 -6.67 0.54
N MET A 70 22.84 -6.80 1.79
CA MET A 70 21.83 -5.93 2.42
C MET A 70 22.15 -4.41 2.37
N GLU A 71 23.37 -4.05 1.95
CA GLU A 71 23.89 -2.68 1.98
C GLU A 71 24.10 -2.05 0.60
N VAL A 72 23.96 -2.76 -0.52
CA VAL A 72 24.56 -2.29 -1.79
C VAL A 72 23.55 -1.83 -2.85
N SER A 73 22.32 -2.33 -2.85
CA SER A 73 21.26 -1.80 -3.72
C SER A 73 19.86 -1.95 -3.14
N ASN A 74 19.25 -0.83 -2.73
CA ASN A 74 17.90 -0.79 -2.15
C ASN A 74 16.83 -0.29 -3.14
N THR A 75 17.19 -0.11 -4.41
CA THR A 75 16.29 0.34 -5.48
C THR A 75 15.29 -0.72 -5.95
N ALA A 76 15.41 -1.95 -5.43
CA ALA A 76 14.41 -3.01 -5.52
C ALA A 76 13.11 -2.72 -4.74
N PHE A 77 13.07 -1.65 -3.94
CA PHE A 77 11.91 -1.30 -3.11
C PHE A 77 11.32 0.04 -3.50
N PHE A 78 10.00 0.09 -3.61
CA PHE A 78 9.25 1.27 -4.05
C PHE A 78 9.12 2.34 -2.94
N PRO A 79 9.00 3.63 -3.30
CA PRO A 79 9.35 4.74 -2.39
C PRO A 79 8.30 5.13 -1.35
N ALA A 80 7.01 4.88 -1.56
CA ALA A 80 5.97 5.48 -0.73
C ALA A 80 6.08 5.09 0.75
N TYR A 81 6.26 3.81 1.05
CA TYR A 81 6.36 3.31 2.42
C TYR A 81 7.55 3.88 3.19
N PRO A 82 8.82 3.76 2.72
CA PRO A 82 9.95 4.33 3.44
C PRO A 82 9.94 5.87 3.43
N ALA A 83 9.37 6.52 2.41
CA ALA A 83 9.24 7.98 2.40
C ALA A 83 8.28 8.49 3.48
N ILE A 84 7.13 7.83 3.68
CA ILE A 84 6.19 8.19 4.76
C ILE A 84 6.83 7.94 6.12
N ALA A 85 7.53 6.82 6.29
CA ALA A 85 8.26 6.55 7.53
C ALA A 85 9.36 7.58 7.79
N TRP A 86 10.10 8.02 6.76
CA TRP A 86 11.08 9.10 6.89
C TRP A 86 10.42 10.43 7.30
N ILE A 87 9.26 10.77 6.74
CA ILE A 87 8.50 11.97 7.15
C ILE A 87 8.13 11.86 8.64
N LEU A 88 7.62 10.70 9.10
CA LEU A 88 7.28 10.49 10.51
C LEU A 88 8.50 10.57 11.41
N HIS A 89 9.61 9.95 11.03
CA HIS A 89 10.89 10.03 11.74
C HIS A 89 11.34 11.50 11.90
N ARG A 90 11.31 12.27 10.82
CA ARG A 90 11.71 13.69 10.82
C ARG A 90 10.75 14.60 11.58
N ALA A 91 9.45 14.38 11.45
CA ALA A 91 8.42 15.23 12.04
C ALA A 91 8.20 14.97 13.53
N LEU A 92 8.32 13.71 13.97
CA LEU A 92 8.02 13.29 15.35
C LEU A 92 9.27 12.94 16.16
N GLY A 93 10.45 12.88 15.54
CA GLY A 93 11.71 12.53 16.22
C GLY A 93 11.79 11.09 16.70
N VAL A 94 10.87 10.21 16.25
CA VAL A 94 10.86 8.79 16.59
C VAL A 94 11.95 8.05 15.81
N GLY A 95 12.55 6.99 16.36
CA GLY A 95 13.53 6.17 15.63
C GLY A 95 13.00 5.63 14.29
N VAL A 96 13.87 5.44 13.30
CA VAL A 96 13.48 5.01 11.93
C VAL A 96 12.69 3.69 11.94
N GLU A 97 13.13 2.74 12.74
CA GLU A 97 12.47 1.45 12.95
C GLU A 97 11.04 1.60 13.48
N ASN A 98 10.87 2.41 14.54
CA ASN A 98 9.55 2.76 15.06
C ASN A 98 8.70 3.51 14.03
N ALA A 99 9.30 4.40 13.23
CA ALA A 99 8.58 5.12 12.19
C ALA A 99 8.02 4.17 11.12
N LEU A 100 8.75 3.12 10.75
CA LEU A 100 8.28 2.07 9.85
C LEU A 100 7.11 1.30 10.46
N LEU A 101 7.26 0.83 11.69
CA LEU A 101 6.20 0.11 12.39
C LEU A 101 4.92 0.95 12.55
N ILE A 102 5.06 2.21 12.95
CA ILE A 102 3.93 3.15 13.07
C ILE A 102 3.28 3.38 11.70
N THR A 103 4.07 3.50 10.62
CA THR A 103 3.54 3.62 9.26
C THR A 103 2.71 2.40 8.88
N ALA A 104 3.26 1.20 9.09
CA ALA A 104 2.58 -0.05 8.76
C ALA A 104 1.31 -0.25 9.58
N GLN A 105 1.35 0.01 10.89
CA GLN A 105 0.22 -0.17 11.81
C GLN A 105 -0.88 0.87 11.56
N SER A 106 -0.51 2.11 11.23
CA SER A 106 -1.47 3.14 10.80
C SER A 106 -2.13 2.75 9.48
N ALA A 107 -1.37 2.16 8.56
CA ALA A 107 -1.93 1.63 7.31
C ALA A 107 -2.82 0.41 7.55
N ALA A 108 -2.47 -0.48 8.47
CA ALA A 108 -3.30 -1.61 8.89
C ALA A 108 -4.66 -1.13 9.39
N TRP A 109 -4.66 -0.07 10.21
CA TRP A 109 -5.89 0.56 10.67
C TRP A 109 -6.72 1.11 9.51
N GLY A 110 -6.09 1.81 8.56
CA GLY A 110 -6.75 2.28 7.35
C GLY A 110 -7.30 1.14 6.48
N PHE A 111 -6.57 0.03 6.34
CA PHE A 111 -7.02 -1.18 5.65
C PHE A 111 -8.30 -1.73 6.27
N TRP A 112 -8.30 -1.95 7.60
CA TRP A 112 -9.48 -2.45 8.30
C TRP A 112 -10.64 -1.46 8.27
N THR A 113 -10.36 -0.16 8.32
CA THR A 113 -11.38 0.89 8.15
C THR A 113 -12.06 0.75 6.79
N TYR A 114 -11.29 0.61 5.69
CA TYR A 114 -11.87 0.39 4.37
C TYR A 114 -12.61 -0.94 4.25
N PHE A 115 -12.13 -2.01 4.88
CA PHE A 115 -12.86 -3.28 4.96
C PHE A 115 -14.27 -3.09 5.54
N PHE A 116 -14.39 -2.41 6.68
CA PHE A 116 -15.70 -2.16 7.29
C PHE A 116 -16.55 -1.17 6.49
N LEU A 117 -15.95 -0.17 5.84
CA LEU A 117 -16.67 0.72 4.91
C LEU A 117 -17.23 -0.03 3.70
N PHE A 118 -16.51 -1.03 3.17
CA PHE A 118 -17.04 -1.91 2.12
C PHE A 118 -18.16 -2.81 2.65
N CYS A 119 -18.00 -3.38 3.84
CA CYS A 119 -19.06 -4.16 4.48
C CYS A 119 -20.35 -3.36 4.63
N GLU A 120 -20.25 -2.10 5.04
CA GLU A 120 -21.39 -1.19 5.13
C GLU A 120 -21.96 -0.85 3.75
N ARG A 121 -21.10 -0.52 2.77
CA ARG A 121 -21.53 -0.24 1.39
C ARG A 121 -22.29 -1.41 0.75
N TRP A 122 -21.91 -2.64 1.08
CA TRP A 122 -22.57 -3.85 0.60
C TRP A 122 -23.69 -4.34 1.52
N ASN A 123 -24.02 -3.59 2.58
CA ASN A 123 -25.06 -3.92 3.54
C ASN A 123 -24.90 -5.34 4.14
N LEU A 124 -23.66 -5.73 4.45
CA LEU A 124 -23.36 -7.04 5.04
C LEU A 124 -23.78 -7.06 6.52
N PRO A 125 -24.46 -8.11 7.01
CA PRO A 125 -24.78 -8.23 8.43
C PRO A 125 -23.52 -8.51 9.26
N ALA A 126 -23.55 -8.14 10.53
CA ALA A 126 -22.38 -8.15 11.43
C ALA A 126 -21.68 -9.53 11.53
N SER A 127 -22.41 -10.63 11.43
CA SER A 127 -21.85 -11.98 11.43
C SER A 127 -20.92 -12.23 10.24
N TRP A 128 -21.28 -11.78 9.03
CA TRP A 128 -20.43 -11.89 7.84
C TRP A 128 -19.22 -10.95 7.93
N GLN A 129 -19.38 -9.77 8.53
CA GLN A 129 -18.25 -8.86 8.77
C GLN A 129 -17.22 -9.48 9.73
N LEU A 130 -17.70 -10.07 10.83
CA LEU A 130 -16.87 -10.77 11.80
C LEU A 130 -16.17 -11.97 11.16
N LEU A 131 -16.91 -12.81 10.43
CA LEU A 131 -16.34 -13.97 9.75
C LEU A 131 -15.27 -13.56 8.73
N GLY A 132 -15.54 -12.51 7.93
CA GLY A 132 -14.57 -11.98 6.98
C GLY A 132 -13.30 -11.47 7.67
N ALA A 133 -13.44 -10.74 8.77
CA ALA A 133 -12.29 -10.28 9.56
C ALA A 133 -11.50 -11.45 10.17
N LEU A 134 -12.18 -12.46 10.70
CA LEU A 134 -11.53 -13.66 11.24
C LEU A 134 -10.79 -14.46 10.17
N VAL A 135 -11.36 -14.61 8.97
CA VAL A 135 -10.70 -15.28 7.84
C VAL A 135 -9.41 -14.53 7.44
N ILE A 136 -9.46 -13.20 7.36
CA ILE A 136 -8.27 -12.40 7.07
C ILE A 136 -7.24 -12.56 8.20
N LEU A 137 -7.64 -12.46 9.48
CA LEU A 137 -6.73 -12.59 10.62
C LEU A 137 -6.10 -13.99 10.73
N ALA A 138 -6.84 -15.04 10.36
CA ALA A 138 -6.35 -16.41 10.37
C ALA A 138 -5.38 -16.72 9.21
N HIS A 139 -5.32 -15.87 8.19
CA HIS A 139 -4.42 -16.06 7.07
C HIS A 139 -2.96 -15.84 7.51
N PRO A 140 -2.01 -16.75 7.24
CA PRO A 140 -0.62 -16.63 7.71
C PRO A 140 0.06 -15.31 7.32
N ALA A 141 -0.22 -14.82 6.11
CA ALA A 141 0.33 -13.54 5.63
C ALA A 141 -0.29 -12.29 6.29
N ALA A 142 -1.33 -12.42 7.13
CA ALA A 142 -1.91 -11.28 7.84
C ALA A 142 -0.91 -10.62 8.78
N PHE A 143 0.12 -11.35 9.24
CA PHE A 143 1.23 -10.77 9.98
C PHE A 143 1.84 -9.52 9.30
N PHE A 144 1.96 -9.53 7.97
CA PHE A 144 2.51 -8.40 7.19
C PHE A 144 1.63 -7.14 7.21
N LEU A 145 0.38 -7.23 7.71
CA LEU A 145 -0.42 -6.03 7.93
C LEU A 145 0.11 -5.18 9.09
N VAL A 146 0.74 -5.78 10.11
CA VAL A 146 1.21 -5.05 11.31
C VAL A 146 2.74 -5.06 11.48
N ALA A 147 3.43 -5.91 10.71
CA ALA A 147 4.89 -5.93 10.60
C ALA A 147 5.40 -4.73 9.78
N GLY A 148 6.68 -4.38 9.94
CA GLY A 148 7.29 -3.22 9.31
C GLY A 148 7.60 -3.42 7.82
N TYR A 149 6.57 -3.74 7.03
CA TYR A 149 6.62 -3.92 5.59
C TYR A 149 5.58 -3.04 4.88
N SER A 150 5.64 -3.00 3.54
CA SER A 150 4.81 -2.13 2.70
C SER A 150 3.42 -2.70 2.35
N GLU A 151 3.15 -3.97 2.66
CA GLU A 151 1.90 -4.68 2.33
C GLU A 151 0.67 -3.97 2.89
N SER A 152 0.74 -3.54 4.15
CA SER A 152 -0.34 -2.82 4.83
C SER A 152 -0.69 -1.50 4.11
N LEU A 153 0.33 -0.71 3.75
CA LEU A 153 0.16 0.54 3.02
C LEU A 153 -0.39 0.28 1.61
N PHE A 154 0.13 -0.73 0.92
CA PHE A 154 -0.36 -1.11 -0.41
C PHE A 154 -1.84 -1.51 -0.37
N LEU A 155 -2.23 -2.39 0.56
CA LEU A 155 -3.60 -2.87 0.67
C LEU A 155 -4.56 -1.77 1.12
N MET A 156 -4.15 -0.92 2.07
CA MET A 156 -4.94 0.24 2.49
C MET A 156 -5.18 1.21 1.34
N THR A 157 -4.14 1.50 0.55
CA THR A 157 -4.25 2.41 -0.59
C THR A 157 -4.99 1.79 -1.77
N LEU A 158 -4.84 0.50 -2.01
CA LEU A 158 -5.65 -0.24 -2.99
C LEU A 158 -7.14 -0.21 -2.64
N LEU A 159 -7.50 -0.55 -1.40
CA LEU A 159 -8.90 -0.53 -0.98
C LEU A 159 -9.48 0.89 -1.02
N GLY A 160 -8.72 1.89 -0.58
CA GLY A 160 -9.13 3.28 -0.69
C GLY A 160 -9.32 3.72 -2.16
N PHE A 161 -8.42 3.34 -3.05
CA PHE A 161 -8.53 3.60 -4.49
C PHE A 161 -9.81 3.01 -5.08
N LEU A 162 -10.11 1.74 -4.78
CA LEU A 162 -11.35 1.07 -5.22
C LEU A 162 -12.60 1.69 -4.57
N TYR A 163 -12.52 2.05 -3.30
CA TYR A 163 -13.65 2.62 -2.56
C TYR A 163 -14.06 3.98 -3.14
N TRP A 164 -13.09 4.86 -3.37
CA TRP A 164 -13.33 6.22 -3.86
C TRP A 164 -13.58 6.29 -5.37
N SER A 165 -12.96 5.41 -6.17
CA SER A 165 -13.24 5.35 -7.62
C SER A 165 -14.67 4.93 -7.94
N GLY A 166 -15.33 4.20 -7.03
CA GLY A 166 -16.74 3.84 -7.14
C GLY A 166 -17.74 4.97 -6.87
N MET A 167 -17.28 6.19 -6.53
CA MET A 167 -18.14 7.32 -6.20
C MET A 167 -17.99 8.45 -7.22
N GLU A 168 -19.10 9.13 -7.54
CA GLU A 168 -19.10 10.10 -8.65
C GLU A 168 -18.55 11.49 -8.28
N SER A 169 -18.49 11.82 -6.98
CA SER A 169 -18.16 13.17 -6.51
C SER A 169 -16.74 13.60 -6.85
N ARG A 170 -16.51 14.91 -7.06
CA ARG A 170 -15.17 15.48 -7.30
C ARG A 170 -14.18 15.15 -6.19
N ARG A 171 -14.62 15.23 -4.92
CA ARG A 171 -13.80 14.87 -3.76
C ARG A 171 -13.37 13.40 -3.82
N ALA A 172 -14.28 12.50 -4.18
CA ALA A 172 -13.96 11.09 -4.32
C ALA A 172 -12.94 10.83 -5.44
N ARG A 173 -13.04 11.52 -6.58
CA ARG A 173 -12.03 11.39 -7.66
C ARG A 173 -10.64 11.82 -7.21
N ILE A 174 -10.55 12.91 -6.44
CA ILE A 174 -9.28 13.38 -5.87
C ILE A 174 -8.73 12.34 -4.89
N LEU A 175 -9.56 11.85 -3.96
CA LEU A 175 -9.15 10.82 -3.01
C LEU A 175 -8.74 9.53 -3.71
N ALA A 176 -9.45 9.11 -4.76
CA ALA A 176 -9.07 7.97 -5.58
C ALA A 176 -7.70 8.20 -6.22
N ALA A 177 -7.46 9.34 -6.86
CA ALA A 177 -6.16 9.65 -7.46
C ALA A 177 -5.03 9.64 -6.42
N LEU A 178 -5.24 10.23 -5.24
CA LEU A 178 -4.25 10.22 -4.15
C LEU A 178 -3.93 8.80 -3.67
N HIS A 179 -4.95 7.99 -3.40
CA HIS A 179 -4.74 6.59 -3.01
C HIS A 179 -4.04 5.80 -4.11
N GLY A 180 -4.43 6.01 -5.38
CA GLY A 180 -3.82 5.36 -6.53
C GLY A 180 -2.33 5.70 -6.70
N ILE A 181 -1.97 6.98 -6.55
CA ILE A 181 -0.56 7.43 -6.60
C ILE A 181 0.24 6.73 -5.50
N VAL A 182 -0.23 6.74 -4.26
CA VAL A 182 0.49 6.10 -3.15
C VAL A 182 0.57 4.58 -3.37
N MET A 183 -0.51 3.95 -3.86
CA MET A 183 -0.57 2.52 -4.17
C MET A 183 0.51 2.12 -5.19
N SER A 184 0.60 2.80 -6.34
CA SER A 184 1.61 2.49 -7.36
C SER A 184 3.03 2.87 -6.92
N ALA A 185 3.17 3.88 -6.07
CA ALA A 185 4.44 4.20 -5.42
C ALA A 185 4.81 3.25 -4.27
N THR A 186 3.93 2.32 -3.88
CA THR A 186 4.22 1.35 -2.80
C THR A 186 4.74 0.03 -3.36
N ARG A 187 4.21 -0.44 -4.50
CA ARG A 187 4.64 -1.66 -5.18
C ARG A 187 4.39 -1.58 -6.69
N ILE A 188 5.22 -2.26 -7.49
CA ILE A 188 5.07 -2.33 -8.96
C ILE A 188 3.69 -2.84 -9.40
N VAL A 189 3.08 -3.77 -8.64
CA VAL A 189 1.74 -4.32 -8.90
C VAL A 189 0.65 -3.25 -8.82
N GLY A 190 0.90 -2.10 -8.18
CA GLY A 190 -0.02 -0.96 -8.21
C GLY A 190 -0.22 -0.39 -9.61
N LEU A 191 0.74 -0.53 -10.53
CA LEU A 191 0.60 -0.06 -11.91
C LEU A 191 -0.53 -0.79 -12.67
N PRO A 192 -0.56 -2.14 -12.75
CA PRO A 192 -1.71 -2.82 -13.35
C PRO A 192 -3.00 -2.61 -12.55
N CYS A 193 -2.95 -2.56 -11.21
CA CYS A 193 -4.15 -2.27 -10.39
C CYS A 193 -4.77 -0.90 -10.69
N ALA A 194 -3.99 0.09 -11.13
CA ALA A 194 -4.48 1.42 -11.49
C ALA A 194 -5.52 1.38 -12.63
N LEU A 195 -5.55 0.32 -13.44
CA LEU A 195 -6.52 0.15 -14.53
C LEU A 195 -7.91 -0.32 -14.05
N ALA A 196 -8.05 -0.74 -12.79
CA ALA A 196 -9.29 -1.33 -12.27
C ALA A 196 -10.56 -0.48 -12.51
N PRO A 197 -10.57 0.86 -12.28
CA PRO A 197 -11.75 1.67 -12.54
C PRO A 197 -12.10 1.74 -14.03
N LEU A 198 -11.10 1.74 -14.91
CA LEU A 198 -11.31 1.76 -16.35
C LEU A 198 -11.88 0.42 -16.82
N VAL A 199 -11.32 -0.71 -16.37
CA VAL A 199 -11.84 -2.05 -16.68
C VAL A 199 -13.28 -2.19 -16.20
N LYS A 200 -13.57 -1.76 -14.97
CA LYS A 200 -14.95 -1.73 -14.44
C LYS A 200 -15.88 -0.90 -15.32
N ARG A 201 -15.45 0.29 -15.75
CA ARG A 201 -16.26 1.16 -16.60
C ARG A 201 -16.53 0.58 -17.98
N ILE A 202 -15.54 -0.08 -18.58
CA ILE A 202 -15.70 -0.82 -19.85
C ILE A 202 -16.70 -1.95 -19.68
N TRP A 203 -16.64 -2.67 -18.56
CA TRP A 203 -17.59 -3.74 -18.24
C TRP A 203 -19.02 -3.21 -18.10
N GLU A 204 -19.22 -2.12 -17.33
CA GLU A 204 -20.53 -1.49 -17.12
C GLU A 204 -21.15 -0.93 -18.40
N LEU A 205 -20.34 -0.35 -19.29
CA LEU A 205 -20.81 0.26 -20.53
C LEU A 205 -20.91 -0.71 -21.72
N GLY A 206 -20.26 -1.87 -21.59
CA GLY A 206 -20.18 -2.91 -22.62
C GLY A 206 -19.17 -2.59 -23.73
N TRP A 207 -18.55 -3.65 -24.26
CA TRP A 207 -17.51 -3.59 -25.28
C TRP A 207 -17.93 -2.90 -26.58
N ARG A 208 -19.22 -2.93 -26.94
CA ARG A 208 -19.74 -2.26 -28.15
C ARG A 208 -19.55 -0.75 -28.12
N LYS A 209 -19.56 -0.12 -26.94
CA LYS A 209 -19.33 1.33 -26.80
C LYS A 209 -17.87 1.74 -27.01
N LEU A 210 -16.93 0.80 -27.03
CA LEU A 210 -15.54 1.08 -27.41
C LEU A 210 -15.42 1.45 -28.89
N ALA A 211 -16.29 0.93 -29.76
CA ALA A 211 -16.27 1.23 -31.19
C ALA A 211 -16.67 2.69 -31.50
N ASN A 212 -17.42 3.36 -30.61
CA ASN A 212 -17.83 4.73 -30.81
C ASN A 212 -16.84 5.72 -30.16
N VAL A 213 -15.78 6.03 -30.90
CA VAL A 213 -14.68 6.93 -30.47
C VAL A 213 -15.17 8.33 -30.08
N ARG A 214 -16.26 8.82 -30.70
CA ARG A 214 -16.79 10.17 -30.45
C ARG A 214 -17.21 10.38 -29.00
N ASP A 215 -17.69 9.32 -28.35
CA ASP A 215 -18.20 9.41 -26.97
C ASP A 215 -17.17 8.96 -25.92
N TRP A 216 -15.92 8.68 -26.31
CA TRP A 216 -14.91 8.16 -25.38
C TRP A 216 -14.62 9.09 -24.21
N LEU A 217 -14.45 10.38 -24.49
CA LEU A 217 -14.17 11.37 -23.44
C LEU A 217 -15.34 11.47 -22.45
N ALA A 218 -16.58 11.45 -22.94
CA ALA A 218 -17.78 11.49 -22.11
C ALA A 218 -17.94 10.21 -21.26
N ASN A 219 -17.64 9.05 -21.84
CA ASN A 219 -17.88 7.75 -21.21
C ASN A 219 -16.76 7.30 -20.27
N TYR A 220 -15.51 7.58 -20.64
CA TYR A 220 -14.30 7.04 -20.00
C TYR A 220 -13.34 8.12 -19.50
N GLY A 221 -13.47 9.39 -19.91
CA GLY A 221 -12.47 10.42 -19.64
C GLY A 221 -12.15 10.61 -18.15
N GLY A 222 -13.19 10.63 -17.30
CA GLY A 222 -13.01 10.74 -15.85
C GLY A 222 -12.29 9.54 -15.23
N THR A 223 -12.68 8.32 -15.61
CA THR A 223 -12.04 7.08 -15.10
C THR A 223 -10.64 6.88 -15.66
N ALA A 224 -10.41 7.27 -16.92
CA ALA A 224 -9.09 7.26 -17.55
C ALA A 224 -8.14 8.25 -16.85
N LEU A 225 -8.61 9.45 -16.51
CA LEU A 225 -7.82 10.43 -15.78
C LEU A 225 -7.44 9.93 -14.38
N VAL A 226 -8.38 9.32 -13.64
CA VAL A 226 -8.09 8.72 -12.32
C VAL A 226 -7.08 7.57 -12.45
N SER A 227 -7.25 6.70 -13.45
CA SER A 227 -6.35 5.57 -13.69
C SER A 227 -4.94 6.04 -14.08
N ALA A 228 -4.84 7.04 -14.96
CA ALA A 228 -3.57 7.64 -15.36
C ALA A 228 -2.89 8.40 -14.20
N SER A 229 -3.66 9.09 -13.36
CA SER A 229 -3.11 9.73 -12.16
C SER A 229 -2.55 8.68 -11.20
N ALA A 230 -3.25 7.56 -11.03
CA ALA A 230 -2.83 6.48 -10.14
C ALA A 230 -1.50 5.84 -10.55
N THR A 231 -1.08 5.86 -11.82
CA THR A 231 0.23 5.33 -12.23
C THR A 231 1.41 6.28 -11.95
N LEU A 232 1.15 7.56 -11.68
CA LEU A 232 2.19 8.58 -11.49
C LEU A 232 3.15 8.27 -10.34
N GLY A 233 2.68 7.56 -9.30
CA GLY A 233 3.53 7.17 -8.18
C GLY A 233 4.66 6.22 -8.60
N GLY A 234 4.31 5.12 -9.25
CA GLY A 234 5.27 4.14 -9.74
C GLY A 234 6.11 4.68 -10.91
N LEU A 235 5.50 5.40 -11.85
CA LEU A 235 6.24 6.04 -12.95
C LEU A 235 7.21 7.12 -12.43
N GLY A 236 6.83 7.86 -11.39
CA GLY A 236 7.69 8.83 -10.74
C GLY A 236 8.96 8.20 -10.17
N PHE A 237 8.88 6.96 -9.66
CA PHE A 237 10.06 6.23 -9.20
C PHE A 237 11.01 5.87 -10.34
N PHE A 238 10.50 5.40 -11.48
CA PHE A 238 11.35 5.12 -12.66
C PHE A 238 11.98 6.38 -13.23
N VAL A 239 11.24 7.49 -13.26
CA VAL A 239 11.77 8.80 -13.65
C VAL A 239 12.87 9.25 -12.69
N TYR A 240 12.67 9.07 -11.38
CA TYR A 240 13.71 9.33 -10.39
C TYR A 240 14.97 8.50 -10.65
N CYS A 241 14.84 7.20 -10.93
CA CYS A 241 15.98 6.33 -11.25
C CYS A 241 16.73 6.80 -12.50
N GLN A 242 15.99 7.20 -13.55
CA GLN A 242 16.58 7.74 -14.78
C GLN A 242 17.40 9.00 -14.51
N PHE A 243 16.89 9.94 -13.71
CA PHE A 243 17.62 11.17 -13.39
C PHE A 243 18.80 10.93 -12.45
N ARG A 244 18.65 10.03 -11.47
CA ARG A 244 19.66 9.82 -10.43
C ARG A 244 20.86 9.02 -10.93
N TRP A 245 20.62 8.03 -11.79
CA TRP A 245 21.64 7.06 -12.21
C TRP A 245 21.74 6.86 -13.73
N GLY A 246 20.89 7.50 -14.53
CA GLY A 246 20.88 7.32 -15.99
C GLY A 246 20.17 6.06 -16.47
N HIS A 247 19.56 5.28 -15.56
CA HIS A 247 18.89 4.00 -15.85
C HIS A 247 17.49 3.96 -15.22
N TRP A 248 16.45 4.04 -16.04
CA TRP A 248 15.05 3.93 -15.60
C TRP A 248 14.70 2.52 -15.09
N ASP A 249 15.40 1.51 -15.59
CA ASP A 249 15.17 0.07 -15.39
C ASP A 249 15.95 -0.52 -14.20
N ILE A 250 16.59 0.32 -13.37
CA ILE A 250 17.38 -0.11 -12.20
C ILE A 250 16.60 -1.03 -11.25
N TYR A 251 15.29 -0.80 -11.09
CA TYR A 251 14.45 -1.71 -10.31
C TYR A 251 14.50 -3.13 -10.88
N MET A 252 14.30 -3.28 -12.21
CA MET A 252 14.30 -4.58 -12.89
C MET A 252 15.67 -5.22 -12.82
N LEU A 253 16.73 -4.47 -13.09
CA LEU A 253 18.11 -4.95 -12.96
C LEU A 253 18.39 -5.44 -11.54
N THR A 254 17.95 -4.69 -10.52
CA THR A 254 18.17 -5.07 -9.12
C THR A 254 17.38 -6.31 -8.73
N GLN A 255 16.14 -6.47 -9.23
CA GLN A 255 15.35 -7.70 -9.05
C GLN A 255 16.02 -8.90 -9.75
N GLN A 256 16.59 -8.71 -10.94
CA GLN A 256 17.30 -9.75 -11.68
C GLN A 256 18.59 -10.18 -10.97
N PHE A 257 19.48 -9.25 -10.63
CA PHE A 257 20.78 -9.57 -10.03
C PHE A 257 20.70 -9.91 -8.53
N GLY A 258 19.74 -9.32 -7.80
CA GLY A 258 19.58 -9.55 -6.36
C GLY A 258 18.66 -10.73 -6.01
N TRP A 259 17.63 -11.00 -6.82
CA TRP A 259 16.62 -12.01 -6.54
C TRP A 259 16.45 -13.06 -7.64
N GLY A 260 17.19 -12.95 -8.76
CA GLY A 260 17.11 -13.93 -9.85
C GLY A 260 15.80 -13.89 -10.63
N ILE A 261 15.10 -12.74 -10.61
CA ILE A 261 13.82 -12.57 -11.29
C ILE A 261 14.06 -12.12 -12.72
N GLU A 262 13.61 -12.90 -13.69
CA GLU A 262 13.58 -12.49 -15.09
C GLU A 262 12.36 -11.59 -15.34
N PRO A 263 12.55 -10.33 -15.79
CA PRO A 263 11.46 -9.37 -16.01
C PRO A 263 10.57 -9.68 -17.22
#